data_AF-A0A7K2MSW3-F1
#
_entry.id   AF-A0A7K2MSW3-F1
#
_cell.length_a   1.000
_cell.length_b   1.000
_cell.length_c   1.000
_cell.angle_alpha   90.00
_cell.angle_beta   90.00
_cell.angle_gamma   90.00
#
_symmetry.space_group_name_H-M   'P 1'
#
loop_
_entity.id
_entity.type
_entity.pdbx_description
1 polymer ?
#
loop_
_entity_poly.entity_id
_entity_poly.type
_entity_poly.pdbx_seq_one_letter_code
_entity_poly.pdbx_strand_id
1 'polypeptide(L)' 'GQNLARAELEIALHSLFERLPTLRLAAPADEIPFKPGDTIQGMLELPVTW' A
#
# COMPACT_ATOMS: atom_id res chain seq x y z
N GLY A 1 13.65 -8.39 13.11
CA GLY A 1 12.89 -7.58 12.14
C GLY A 1 11.41 -7.88 12.14
N GLN A 2 11.00 -9.16 12.03
CA GLN A 2 9.60 -9.53 11.79
C GLN A 2 8.56 -8.92 12.76
N ASN A 3 8.83 -8.89 14.07
CA ASN A 3 7.88 -8.32 15.03
C ASN A 3 7.72 -6.80 14.88
N LEU A 4 8.81 -6.09 14.56
CA LEU A 4 8.78 -4.67 14.26
C LEU A 4 7.98 -4.41 12.97
N ALA A 5 8.27 -5.15 11.91
CA ALA A 5 7.53 -5.03 10.64
C ALA A 5 6.02 -5.29 10.82
N ARG A 6 5.65 -6.23 11.70
CA ARG A 6 4.24 -6.47 12.04
C ARG A 6 3.61 -5.27 12.73
N ALA A 7 4.28 -4.72 13.74
CA ALA A 7 3.78 -3.55 14.46
C ALA A 7 3.64 -2.33 13.54
N GLU A 8 4.61 -2.12 12.64
CA GLU A 8 4.57 -1.04 11.65
C GLU A 8 3.38 -1.19 10.69
N LEU A 9 3.14 -2.40 10.15
CA LEU A 9 2.00 -2.65 9.26
C LEU A 9 0.66 -2.46 9.99
N GLU A 10 0.55 -2.92 11.23
CA GLU A 10 -0.67 -2.76 12.03
C GLU A 10 -1.00 -1.28 12.25
N ILE A 11 -0.03 -0.49 12.71
CA ILE A 11 -0.22 0.94 12.96
C ILE A 11 -0.51 1.68 11.65
N ALA A 12 0.28 1.43 10.61
CA ALA A 12 0.16 2.14 9.35
C ALA A 12 -1.19 1.90 8.68
N LEU A 13 -1.63 0.64 8.56
CA LEU A 13 -2.90 0.31 7.91
C LEU A 13 -4.10 0.81 8.73
N HIS A 14 -4.07 0.68 10.05
CA HIS A 14 -5.16 1.16 10.91
C HIS A 14 -5.29 2.69 10.80
N SER A 15 -4.20 3.42 11.03
CA SER A 15 -4.20 4.88 10.97
C SER A 15 -4.57 5.42 9.59
N LEU A 16 -4.17 4.74 8.51
CA LEU A 16 -4.48 5.14 7.15
C LEU A 16 -5.99 5.13 6.90
N PHE A 17 -6.67 4.02 7.20
CA PHE A 17 -8.11 3.88 6.95
C PHE A 17 -8.97 4.63 7.97
N GLU A 18 -8.49 4.84 9.19
CA GLU A 18 -9.16 5.72 10.16
C GLU A 18 -9.17 7.18 9.69
N ARG A 19 -8.04 7.66 9.15
CA ARG A 19 -7.89 9.06 8.72
C ARG A 19 -8.47 9.35 7.33
N LEU A 20 -8.41 8.37 6.43
CA LEU A 20 -8.87 8.47 5.04
C LEU A 20 -9.93 7.38 4.77
N PRO A 21 -11.15 7.50 5.31
CA PRO A 21 -12.16 6.43 5.24
C PRO A 21 -12.67 6.14 3.83
N THR A 22 -12.53 7.09 2.89
CA THR A 22 -12.96 6.99 1.50
C THR A 22 -11.81 6.69 0.53
N LEU A 23 -10.62 6.33 1.07
CA LEU A 23 -9.44 6.01 0.29
C LEU A 23 -9.72 4.91 -0.74
N ARG A 24 -9.39 5.19 -1.99
CA ARG A 24 -9.56 4.30 -3.14
C ARG A 24 -8.44 4.54 -4.16
N LEU A 25 -8.25 3.57 -5.06
CA LEU A 25 -7.34 3.75 -6.18
C LEU A 25 -7.82 4.89 -7.09
N ALA A 26 -6.87 5.72 -7.53
CA ALA A 26 -7.13 6.77 -8.52
C ALA A 26 -7.02 6.27 -9.97
N ALA A 27 -6.68 5.00 -10.16
CA ALA A 27 -6.55 4.32 -11.45
C ALA A 27 -7.11 2.88 -11.36
N PRO A 28 -7.46 2.24 -12.49
CA PRO A 28 -7.77 0.81 -12.55
C PRO A 28 -6.64 -0.06 -11.98
N ALA A 29 -6.99 -1.17 -11.33
CA ALA A 29 -6.02 -2.00 -10.61
C ALA A 29 -5.01 -2.72 -11.54
N ASP A 30 -5.44 -3.01 -12.77
CA ASP A 30 -4.64 -3.63 -13.84
C ASP A 30 -3.64 -2.66 -14.50
N GLU A 31 -3.78 -1.36 -14.26
CA GLU A 31 -2.84 -0.33 -14.73
C GLU A 31 -1.74 -0.01 -13.70
N ILE A 32 -1.82 -0.54 -12.49
CA ILE A 32 -0.83 -0.27 -11.44
C ILE A 32 0.52 -0.89 -11.80
N PRO A 33 1.59 -0.10 -11.99
CA PRO A 33 2.86 -0.63 -12.42
C PRO A 33 3.56 -1.37 -11.26
N PHE A 34 3.88 -2.64 -11.48
CA PHE A 34 4.65 -3.45 -10.54
C PHE A 34 6.14 -3.39 -10.85
N LYS A 35 6.96 -3.60 -9.83
CA LYS A 35 8.40 -3.79 -10.02
C LYS A 35 8.62 -4.99 -10.96
N PRO A 36 9.44 -4.85 -12.01
CA PRO A 36 9.85 -6.01 -12.80
C PRO A 36 10.52 -7.04 -11.88
N GLY A 37 10.22 -8.32 -12.09
CA GLY A 37 10.44 -9.39 -11.11
C GLY A 37 11.81 -9.37 -10.42
N ASP A 38 11.80 -9.04 -9.13
CA ASP A 38 12.97 -8.93 -8.25
C ASP A 38 12.76 -9.73 -6.95
N THR A 39 13.78 -9.77 -6.09
CA THR A 39 13.78 -10.47 -4.79
C THR A 39 12.67 -10.02 -3.83
N ILE A 40 12.19 -8.77 -3.95
CA ILE A 40 11.11 -8.23 -3.12
C ILE A 40 10.01 -7.67 -4.04
N GLN A 41 8.83 -8.26 -3.94
CA GLN A 41 7.64 -7.83 -4.68
C GLN A 41 7.13 -6.48 -4.17
N GLY A 42 6.61 -5.67 -5.09
CA GLY A 42 5.98 -4.39 -4.77
C GLY A 42 5.59 -3.59 -6.01
N MET A 43 4.86 -2.50 -5.80
CA MET A 43 4.48 -1.57 -6.86
C MET A 43 5.54 -0.47 -7.03
N LEU A 44 5.61 0.11 -8.23
CA LEU A 44 6.41 1.31 -8.51
C LEU A 44 5.67 2.56 -8.01
N GLU A 45 4.35 2.59 -8.17
CA GLU A 45 3.47 3.64 -7.66
C GLU A 45 2.12 3.08 -7.25
N LEU A 46 1.40 3.82 -6.41
CA LEU A 46 0.03 3.53 -6.01
C LEU A 46 -0.78 4.83 -6.01
N PRO A 47 -1.33 5.24 -7.17
CA PRO A 47 -2.18 6.42 -7.24
C PRO A 47 -3.44 6.22 -6.41
N VAL A 48 -3.70 7.14 -5.48
CA VAL A 48 -4.86 7.09 -4.58
C VAL A 48 -5.58 8.42 -4.54
N THR A 49 -6.87 8.36 -4.23
CA THR A 49 -7.73 9.50 -3.89
C THR A 49 -8.56 9.13 -2.68
N TRP A 50 -8.98 10.11 -1.89
CA TRP A 50 -9.83 9.93 -0.73
C TRP A 50 -11.02 10.88 -0.83
#